data_AF-A0A524NHW8-F1
#
_entry.id   AF-A0A524NHW8-F1
#
_cell.length_a   1.000
_cell.length_b   1.000
_cell.length_c   1.000
_cell.angle_alpha   90.00
_cell.angle_beta   90.00
_cell.angle_gamma   90.00
#
_symmetry.space_group_name_H-M   'P 1'
#
loop_
_entity.id
_entity.type
_entity.pdbx_description
1 polymer ?
#
loop_
_entity_poly.entity_id
_entity_poly.type
_entity_poly.pdbx_seq_one_letter_code
_entity_poly.pdbx_strand_id
1 'polypeptide(L)' 'WGDICEIVAGLKNGRTSPEEITVFASTGLAIQDAAAANIAYQKALREEIGEQVEMLNI' A
#
# COMPACT_ATOMS: atom_id res chain seq x y z
N TRP A 1 17.72 -12.00 5.10
CA TRP A 1 16.96 -10.88 5.71
C TRP A 1 16.89 -9.75 4.70
N GLY A 2 15.72 -9.13 4.58
CA GLY A 2 15.39 -8.15 3.54
C GLY A 2 14.08 -7.47 3.90
N ASP A 3 13.79 -6.35 3.25
CA ASP A 3 12.48 -5.71 3.41
C ASP A 3 11.41 -6.43 2.56
N ILE A 4 10.14 -6.17 2.88
CA ILE A 4 9.02 -6.82 2.17
C ILE A 4 8.93 -6.39 0.71
N CYS A 5 9.38 -5.17 0.37
CA CYS A 5 9.37 -4.64 -0.99
C CYS A 5 10.40 -5.35 -1.87
N GLU A 6 11.60 -5.66 -1.36
CA GLU A 6 12.62 -6.44 -2.08
C GLU A 6 12.11 -7.84 -2.45
N ILE A 7 11.34 -8.47 -1.55
CA ILE A 7 10.75 -9.79 -1.79
C ILE A 7 9.64 -9.68 -2.85
N VAL A 8 8.73 -8.70 -2.71
CA VAL A 8 7.65 -8.47 -3.68
C VAL A 8 8.20 -8.11 -5.07
N ALA A 9 9.29 -7.35 -5.12
CA ALA A 9 9.95 -6.97 -6.36
C ALA A 9 10.79 -8.10 -6.99
N GLY A 10 10.88 -9.28 -6.35
CA GLY A 10 11.68 -10.41 -6.83
C GLY A 10 13.20 -10.21 -6.72
N LEU A 11 13.64 -9.19 -5.98
CA LEU A 11 15.05 -8.90 -5.75
C LEU A 11 15.65 -9.83 -4.68
N LYS A 12 14.79 -10.40 -3.81
CA LYS A 12 15.16 -11.41 -2.81
C LYS A 12 14.12 -12.52 -2.73
N ASN A 13 14.58 -13.72 -2.37
CA ASN A 13 13.70 -14.84 -2.09
C ASN A 13 12.91 -14.62 -0.80
N GLY A 14 11.64 -15.05 -0.81
CA GLY A 14 10.85 -15.20 0.41
C GLY A 14 11.23 -16.47 1.19
N ARG A 15 10.23 -17.11 1.79
CA ARG A 15 10.39 -18.45 2.40
C ARG A 15 10.88 -19.47 1.36
N THR A 16 11.88 -20.27 1.72
CA THR A 16 12.50 -21.27 0.83
C THR A 16 12.36 -22.72 1.29
N SER A 17 11.95 -22.95 2.55
CA SER A 17 11.61 -24.29 3.05
C SER A 17 10.38 -24.26 3.97
N PRO A 18 9.65 -25.38 4.07
CA PRO A 18 8.50 -25.49 4.97
C PRO A 18 8.89 -25.48 6.47
N GLU A 19 10.12 -25.86 6.82
CA GLU A 19 10.62 -25.88 8.20
C GLU A 19 11.02 -24.49 8.74
N GLU A 20 11.23 -23.51 7.85
CA GLU A 20 11.63 -22.16 8.26
C GLU A 20 10.55 -21.46 9.10
N ILE A 21 10.95 -20.67 10.10
CA ILE A 21 10.04 -19.74 10.77
C ILE A 21 10.34 -18.34 10.23
N THR A 22 9.32 -17.65 9.73
CA THR A 22 9.45 -16.30 9.14
C THR A 22 8.62 -15.31 9.92
N VAL A 23 9.16 -14.13 10.21
CA VAL A 23 8.46 -13.05 10.91
C VAL A 23 8.47 -11.80 10.05
N PHE A 24 7.30 -11.20 9.87
CA PHE A 24 7.17 -9.86 9.31
C PHE A 24 6.95 -8.87 10.46
N ALA A 25 7.88 -7.94 10.62
CA ALA A 25 7.77 -6.86 11.59
C ALA A 25 7.39 -5.56 10.87
N SER A 26 6.10 -5.23 10.89
CA SER A 26 5.58 -4.02 10.25
C SER A 26 5.75 -2.81 11.16
N THR A 27 6.17 -1.68 10.60
CA THR A 27 6.18 -0.37 11.28
C THR A 27 5.17 0.62 10.68
N GLY A 28 4.59 0.30 9.52
CA GLY A 28 3.78 1.22 8.71
C GLY A 28 4.62 2.23 7.91
N LEU A 29 4.23 2.48 6.67
CA LEU A 29 4.87 3.45 5.77
C LEU A 29 3.80 4.32 5.09
N ALA A 30 3.99 5.64 5.06
CA ALA A 30 3.04 6.58 4.48
C ALA A 30 2.69 6.31 3.00
N ILE A 31 3.59 5.65 2.25
CA ILE A 31 3.33 5.25 0.87
C ILE A 31 2.16 4.24 0.76
N GLN A 32 1.93 3.44 1.80
CA GLN A 32 0.84 2.47 1.85
C GLN A 32 -0.50 3.20 1.94
N ASP A 33 -0.59 4.22 2.80
CA ASP A 33 -1.79 5.04 2.95
C ASP A 33 -2.07 5.85 1.68
N ALA A 34 -1.06 6.50 1.11
CA ALA A 34 -1.21 7.28 -0.11
C ALA A 34 -1.67 6.41 -1.30
N ALA A 35 -1.09 5.21 -1.46
CA ALA A 35 -1.49 4.28 -2.50
C ALA A 35 -2.95 3.81 -2.33
N ALA A 36 -3.34 3.45 -1.11
CA ALA A 36 -4.71 3.03 -0.79
C ALA A 36 -5.71 4.18 -1.02
N ALA A 37 -5.39 5.39 -0.55
CA ALA A 37 -6.20 6.58 -0.73
C ALA A 37 -6.40 6.91 -2.21
N ASN A 38 -5.35 6.82 -3.04
CA ASN A 38 -5.46 7.06 -4.48
C ASN A 38 -6.40 6.05 -5.14
N ILE A 39 -6.29 4.75 -4.82
CA ILE A 39 -7.20 3.73 -5.38
C ILE A 39 -8.65 4.00 -4.96
N ALA A 40 -8.88 4.31 -3.69
CA ALA A 40 -10.21 4.62 -3.15
C ALA A 40 -10.80 5.88 -3.82
N TYR A 41 -10.01 6.95 -3.94
CA TYR A 41 -10.42 8.20 -4.58
C TYR A 41 -10.77 8.00 -6.06
N GLN A 42 -9.92 7.29 -6.82
CA GLN A 42 -10.20 7.00 -8.23
C GLN A 42 -11.46 6.14 -8.42
N LYS A 43 -11.72 5.23 -7.48
CA LYS A 43 -12.97 4.45 -7.48
C LYS A 43 -14.18 5.36 -7.21
N ALA A 44 -14.08 6.23 -6.20
CA ALA A 44 -15.16 7.15 -5.85
C ALA A 44 -15.53 8.07 -7.02
N LEU A 45 -14.54 8.58 -7.77
CA LEU A 45 -14.78 9.36 -8.99
C LEU A 45 -15.56 8.59 -10.08
N ARG A 46 -15.23 7.30 -10.29
CA ARG A 46 -15.92 6.48 -11.31
C ARG A 46 -17.33 6.07 -10.91
N GLU A 47 -17.59 5.98 -9.61
CA GLU A 47 -18.87 5.55 -9.06
C GLU A 47 -19.74 6.75 -8.60
N GLU A 48 -19.29 7.98 -8.85
CA GLU A 48 -19.98 9.22 -8.43
C GLU A 48 -20.26 9.27 -6.91
N ILE A 49 -19.29 8.81 -6.11
CA ILE A 49 -19.36 8.79 -4.64
C ILE A 49 -18.54 9.94 -4.05
N GLY A 50 -19.16 10.68 -3.12
CA GLY A 50 -18.51 11.74 -2.34
C GLY A 50 -19.07 13.13 -2.65
N GLU A 51 -18.45 14.15 -2.07
CA GLU A 51 -18.84 15.55 -2.24
C GLU A 51 -17.65 16.38 -2.69
N GLN A 52 -17.88 17.30 -3.62
CA GLN A 52 -16.88 18.29 -4.01
C GLN A 52 -16.94 19.46 -3.04
N VAL A 53 -15.78 19.83 -2.49
CA VAL A 53 -15.64 20.97 -1.58
C VAL A 53 -14.71 21.99 -2.22
N GLU A 54 -15.20 23.22 -2.37
CA GLU A 54 -14.39 24.34 -2.84
C GLU A 54 -13.43 24.79 -1.73
N MET A 55 -12.13 24.70 -2.00
CA MET A 55 -11.09 24.93 -0.98
C MET A 55 -10.68 26.41 -0.86
N LEU A 56 -10.96 27.23 -1.89
CA LEU A 56 -10.61 28.64 -1.92
C LEU A 56 -11.79 29.43 -2.46
N ASN A 57 -12.30 30.37 -1.67
CA ASN A 57 -13.19 31.43 -2.17
C ASN A 57 -12.31 32.57 -2.67
N ILE A 58 -11.93 32.52 -3.94
CA ILE A 58 -11.31 33.66 -4.63
C ILE A 58 -12.37 34.37 -5.46
#